data_AF-X0TDG9-F1
#
_entry.id   AF-X0TDG9-F1
#
_cell.length_a   1.000
_cell.length_b   1.000
_cell.length_c   1.000
_cell.angle_alpha   90.00
_cell.angle_beta   90.00
_cell.angle_gamma   90.00
#
_symmetry.space_group_name_H-M   'P 1'
#
loop_
_entity.id
_entity.type
_entity.pdbx_description
1 polymer ?
#
loop_
_entity_poly.entity_id
_entity_poly.type
_entity_poly.pdbx_seq_one_letter_code
_entity_poly.pdbx_strand_id
1 'polypeptide(L)'
;TNIRKELSKMPRIYAEDMGIIKYCTGRSFTDFKIIEGSVVENFVYNHLFLTFSEDNIYFYRTISKSEIDFMVKDKDRLVPIEVKFQKNANIPVSIRNFSKNYTDKINYNIIVTLDKLDFQSNTYFIPVVLLPFVRFDK
;
A
#
# COMPACT_ATOMS: atom_id res chain seq x y z
N THR A 1 1.34 13.63 -19.62
CA THR A 1 1.71 13.71 -18.19
C THR A 1 2.97 12.90 -17.94
N ASN A 2 3.95 13.40 -17.18
CA ASN A 2 5.25 12.73 -16.99
C ASN A 2 5.23 11.88 -15.70
N ILE A 3 5.08 10.56 -15.86
CA ILE A 3 4.95 9.61 -14.75
C ILE A 3 6.16 9.63 -13.79
N ARG A 4 7.36 10.00 -14.26
CA ARG A 4 8.56 10.09 -13.40
C ARG A 4 8.49 11.23 -12.38
N LYS A 5 7.63 12.24 -12.60
CA LYS A 5 7.40 13.30 -11.61
C LYS A 5 6.39 12.90 -10.54
N GLU A 6 5.49 11.97 -10.86
CA GLU A 6 4.42 11.50 -9.95
C GLU A 6 4.85 10.27 -9.14
N LEU A 7 5.70 9.43 -9.73
CA LEU A 7 6.47 8.39 -9.04
C LEU A 7 7.71 9.01 -8.42
N SER A 8 7.75 9.10 -7.11
CA SER A 8 8.93 9.62 -6.41
C SER A 8 9.32 8.72 -5.25
N LYS A 9 10.62 8.72 -4.91
CA LYS A 9 11.07 8.36 -3.57
C LYS A 9 10.79 9.56 -2.65
N MET A 10 9.52 9.85 -2.38
CA MET A 10 9.18 10.85 -1.37
C MET A 10 9.71 10.33 -0.02
N PRO A 11 10.46 11.13 0.76
CA PRO A 11 10.99 10.65 2.03
C PRO A 11 9.82 10.41 3.00
N ARG A 12 9.47 9.15 3.19
CA ARG A 12 8.64 8.66 4.30
C ARG A 12 9.54 7.82 5.20
N ILE A 13 9.39 7.97 6.52
CA ILE A 13 10.16 7.22 7.52
C ILE A 13 9.30 6.06 7.99
N TYR A 14 9.80 4.85 7.77
CA TYR A 14 9.21 3.60 8.21
C TYR A 14 10.17 2.93 9.20
N ALA A 15 9.63 2.22 10.18
CA ALA A 15 10.42 1.56 11.21
C ALA A 15 10.39 0.04 11.01
N GLU A 16 11.58 -0.55 10.98
CA GLU A 16 11.74 -2.00 10.88
C GLU A 16 11.26 -2.72 12.14
N ASP A 17 11.50 -2.14 13.32
CA ASP A 17 11.08 -2.68 14.62
C ASP A 17 9.91 -1.88 15.22
N MET A 18 8.73 -2.50 15.23
CA MET A 18 7.51 -1.92 15.82
C MET A 18 7.56 -1.82 17.36
N GLY A 19 8.42 -2.60 18.02
CA GLY A 19 8.69 -2.52 19.45
C GLY A 19 9.37 -1.21 19.85
N ILE A 20 10.26 -0.67 19.00
CA ILE A 20 10.86 0.66 19.19
C ILE A 20 9.80 1.75 19.10
N ILE A 21 8.92 1.68 18.09
CA ILE A 21 7.80 2.62 17.96
C ILE A 21 6.88 2.55 19.18
N LYS A 22 6.53 1.34 19.61
CA LYS A 22 5.72 1.12 20.82
C LYS A 22 6.37 1.78 22.04
N TYR A 23 7.66 1.56 22.24
CA TYR A 23 8.41 2.12 23.35
C TYR A 23 8.45 3.66 23.29
N CYS A 24 8.82 4.23 22.15
CA CYS A 24 8.94 5.69 21.96
C CYS A 24 7.59 6.42 22.04
N THR A 25 6.48 5.77 21.66
CA THR A 25 5.14 6.39 21.66
C THR A 25 4.33 6.11 22.91
N GLY A 26 4.75 5.16 23.77
CA GLY A 26 4.01 4.76 24.97
C GLY A 26 2.65 4.10 24.69
N ARG A 27 2.43 3.59 23.47
CA ARG A 27 1.14 3.04 23.04
C ARG A 27 0.95 1.59 23.48
N SER A 28 -0.26 1.24 23.91
CA SER A 28 -0.69 -0.13 24.22
C SER A 28 -1.66 -0.62 23.13
N PHE A 29 -1.26 -1.63 22.36
CA PHE A 29 -2.08 -2.22 21.29
C PHE A 29 -2.92 -3.39 21.82
N THR A 30 -4.00 -3.11 22.55
CA THR A 30 -4.82 -4.16 23.18
C THR A 30 -6.18 -4.42 22.52
N ASP A 31 -6.43 -3.84 21.35
CA ASP A 31 -7.51 -4.25 20.43
C ASP A 31 -7.12 -3.83 19.00
N PHE A 32 -7.40 -4.66 17.99
CA PHE A 32 -7.13 -4.32 16.58
C PHE A 32 -7.87 -3.04 16.16
N LYS A 33 -8.99 -2.71 16.81
CA LYS A 33 -9.71 -1.44 16.57
C LYS A 33 -8.94 -0.19 16.97
N ILE A 34 -7.93 -0.32 17.83
CA ILE A 34 -7.11 0.79 18.35
C ILE A 34 -5.81 0.94 17.54
N ILE A 35 -5.53 0.03 16.61
CA ILE A 35 -4.33 0.13 15.76
C ILE A 35 -4.49 1.28 14.78
N GLU A 36 -3.60 2.27 14.89
CA GLU A 36 -3.56 3.41 13.99
C GLU A 36 -3.21 2.99 12.56
N GLY A 37 -3.84 3.61 11.56
CA GLY A 37 -3.57 3.32 10.14
C GLY A 37 -2.09 3.41 9.77
N SER A 38 -1.34 4.35 10.36
CA SER A 38 0.10 4.51 10.15
C SER A 38 0.92 3.28 10.58
N VAL A 39 0.50 2.58 11.63
CA VAL A 39 1.12 1.31 12.06
C VAL A 39 0.87 0.22 11.03
N VAL A 40 -0.35 0.18 10.47
CA VAL A 40 -0.72 -0.77 9.43
C VAL A 40 0.02 -0.48 8.13
N GLU A 41 0.16 0.79 7.74
CA GLU A 41 1.00 1.20 6.62
C GLU A 41 2.45 0.79 6.80
N ASN A 42 3.03 0.94 8.01
CA ASN A 42 4.39 0.50 8.30
C ASN A 42 4.54 -1.02 8.20
N PHE A 43 3.55 -1.78 8.68
CA PHE A 43 3.51 -3.23 8.49
C PHE A 43 3.49 -3.61 7.00
N VAL A 44 2.66 -2.94 6.20
CA VAL A 44 2.57 -3.16 4.75
C VAL A 44 3.92 -2.86 4.10
N TYR A 45 4.54 -1.71 4.41
CA TYR A 45 5.86 -1.34 3.91
C TYR A 45 6.91 -2.41 4.23
N ASN A 46 7.00 -2.86 5.48
CA ASN A 46 7.97 -3.88 5.89
C ASN A 46 7.79 -5.18 5.07
N HIS A 47 6.55 -5.57 4.79
CA HIS A 47 6.30 -6.76 3.97
C HIS A 47 6.65 -6.55 2.49
N LEU A 48 6.38 -5.37 1.94
CA LEU A 48 6.80 -5.01 0.58
C LEU A 48 8.33 -4.98 0.48
N PHE A 49 9.02 -4.43 1.47
CA PHE A 49 10.49 -4.39 1.52
C PHE A 49 11.14 -5.77 1.61
N LEU A 50 10.51 -6.72 2.32
CA LEU A 50 10.95 -8.12 2.33
C LEU A 50 10.72 -8.83 0.98
N THR A 51 9.78 -8.32 0.19
CA THR A 51 9.35 -8.96 -1.07
C THR A 51 10.08 -8.37 -2.28
N PHE A 52 10.28 -7.06 -2.31
CA PHE A 52 10.83 -6.29 -3.41
C PHE A 52 12.12 -5.58 -3.00
N SER A 53 13.05 -5.42 -3.93
CA SER A 53 14.17 -4.49 -3.73
C SER A 53 13.65 -3.06 -3.56
N GLU A 54 14.37 -2.24 -2.79
CA GLU A 54 13.98 -0.85 -2.52
C GLU A 54 13.69 -0.04 -3.79
N ASP A 55 14.47 -0.26 -4.86
CA ASP A 55 14.29 0.41 -6.16
C ASP A 55 13.03 0.00 -6.92
N ASN A 56 12.30 -1.00 -6.43
CA ASN A 56 11.01 -1.43 -6.97
C ASN A 56 9.84 -0.97 -6.10
N ILE A 57 10.07 -0.18 -5.04
CA ILE A 57 9.03 0.41 -4.20
C ILE A 57 9.02 1.92 -4.43
N TYR A 58 7.87 2.42 -4.86
CA TYR A 58 7.64 3.82 -5.21
C TYR A 58 6.48 4.40 -4.39
N PHE A 59 6.50 5.71 -4.21
CA PHE A 59 5.38 6.47 -3.66
C PHE A 59 4.78 7.32 -4.76
N TYR A 60 3.44 7.36 -4.83
CA TYR A 60 2.74 8.09 -5.88
C TYR A 60 2.00 9.29 -5.32
N ARG A 61 2.26 10.44 -5.92
CA ARG A 61 1.55 11.68 -5.62
C ARG A 61 1.33 12.50 -6.89
N THR A 62 0.11 12.95 -7.11
CA THR A 62 -0.18 13.90 -8.20
C THR A 62 0.16 15.33 -7.79
N ILE A 63 0.30 16.21 -8.80
CA ILE A 63 0.41 17.67 -8.59
C ILE A 63 -0.81 18.21 -7.82
N SER A 64 -1.99 17.61 -8.03
CA SER A 64 -3.23 17.90 -7.31
C SER A 64 -3.30 17.28 -5.90
N LYS A 65 -2.18 16.78 -5.36
CA LYS A 65 -2.04 16.19 -4.02
C LYS A 65 -2.88 14.92 -3.77
N SER A 66 -3.34 14.22 -4.81
CA SER A 66 -3.88 12.86 -4.64
C SER A 66 -2.73 11.90 -4.39
N GLU A 67 -2.88 11.02 -3.40
CA GLU A 67 -1.85 10.05 -2.99
C GLU A 67 -2.36 8.61 -3.19
N ILE A 68 -1.42 7.72 -3.47
CA ILE A 68 -1.58 6.26 -3.34
C ILE A 68 -0.43 5.80 -2.43
N ASP A 69 -0.75 5.02 -1.39
CA ASP A 69 0.19 4.73 -0.29
C ASP A 69 1.49 4.08 -0.79
N PHE A 70 1.38 3.06 -1.65
CA PHE A 70 2.53 2.40 -2.24
C PHE A 70 2.29 2.05 -3.71
N MET A 71 3.38 1.95 -4.45
CA MET A 71 3.36 1.35 -5.77
C MET A 71 4.59 0.49 -5.94
N VAL A 72 4.38 -0.79 -6.24
CA VAL A 72 5.48 -1.72 -6.47
C VAL A 72 5.60 -2.05 -7.95
N LYS A 73 6.84 -2.23 -8.40
CA LYS A 73 7.12 -2.73 -9.73
C LYS A 73 7.26 -4.25 -9.66
N ASP A 74 6.31 -4.94 -10.31
CA ASP A 74 6.30 -6.39 -10.48
C ASP A 74 6.55 -6.69 -11.96
N LYS A 75 7.72 -7.23 -12.29
CA LYS A 75 8.28 -7.28 -13.65
C LYS A 75 8.22 -5.91 -14.35
N ASP A 76 7.52 -5.80 -15.47
CA ASP A 76 7.36 -4.57 -16.25
C ASP A 76 6.06 -3.82 -15.93
N ARG A 77 5.32 -4.26 -14.91
CA ARG A 77 4.03 -3.70 -14.52
C ARG A 77 4.11 -3.04 -13.13
N LEU A 78 3.22 -2.10 -12.91
CA LEU A 78 3.03 -1.39 -11.66
C LEU A 78 1.82 -1.97 -10.95
N VAL A 79 1.95 -2.23 -9.66
CA VAL A 79 0.88 -2.65 -8.78
C VAL A 79 0.68 -1.54 -7.75
N PRO A 80 -0.36 -0.71 -7.89
CA PRO A 80 -0.71 0.27 -6.87
C PRO A 80 -1.36 -0.44 -5.68
N ILE A 81 -0.95 -0.03 -4.48
CA ILE A 81 -1.38 -0.62 -3.21
C ILE A 81 -1.85 0.51 -2.30
N GLU A 82 -3.09 0.40 -1.83
CA GLU A 82 -3.69 1.34 -0.87
C GLU A 82 -4.02 0.62 0.44
N VAL A 83 -3.74 1.24 1.58
CA VAL A 83 -4.10 0.73 2.90
C VAL A 83 -5.42 1.38 3.35
N LYS A 84 -6.46 0.56 3.49
CA LYS A 84 -7.77 0.93 4.01
C LYS A 84 -8.16 -0.02 5.13
N PHE A 85 -7.53 0.15 6.29
CA PHE A 85 -7.75 -0.66 7.49
C PHE A 85 -9.10 -0.39 8.16
N GLN A 86 -10.18 -0.74 7.46
CA GLN A 86 -11.58 -0.57 7.87
C GLN A 86 -12.45 -1.68 7.25
N LYS A 87 -13.62 -1.96 7.84
CA LYS A 87 -14.54 -3.01 7.36
C LYS A 87 -15.09 -2.74 5.96
N ASN A 88 -15.54 -1.52 5.72
CA ASN A 88 -16.17 -1.13 4.46
C ASN A 88 -15.16 -0.43 3.54
N ALA A 89 -14.07 -1.12 3.22
CA ALA A 89 -13.07 -0.61 2.29
C ALA A 89 -13.63 -0.59 0.86
N ASN A 90 -13.50 0.54 0.18
CA ASN A 90 -13.91 0.76 -1.20
C ASN A 90 -12.70 1.16 -2.05
N ILE A 91 -12.80 1.00 -3.38
CA ILE A 91 -11.76 1.46 -4.30
C ILE A 91 -11.67 2.99 -4.25
N PRO A 92 -10.54 3.58 -3.80
CA PRO A 92 -10.37 5.02 -3.73
C PRO A 92 -10.43 5.67 -5.12
N VAL A 93 -10.82 6.94 -5.16
CA VAL A 93 -10.82 7.74 -6.39
C VAL A 93 -9.40 7.87 -6.96
N SER A 94 -8.36 7.94 -6.11
CA SER A 94 -6.95 7.97 -6.54
C SER A 94 -6.58 6.73 -7.35
N ILE A 95 -6.90 5.53 -6.85
CA ILE A 95 -6.69 4.25 -7.56
C ILE A 95 -7.47 4.21 -8.87
N ARG A 96 -8.75 4.63 -8.87
CA ARG A 96 -9.57 4.66 -10.09
C ARG A 96 -8.97 5.58 -11.15
N ASN A 97 -8.54 6.78 -10.75
CA ASN A 97 -7.95 7.75 -11.66
C ASN A 97 -6.59 7.28 -12.18
N PHE A 98 -5.75 6.71 -11.30
CA PHE A 98 -4.46 6.14 -11.68
C PHE A 98 -4.64 4.98 -12.67
N SER A 99 -5.54 4.04 -12.37
CA SER A 99 -5.89 2.93 -13.26
C SER A 99 -6.31 3.40 -14.64
N LYS A 100 -7.16 4.44 -14.73
CA LYS A 100 -7.61 5.01 -16.01
C LYS A 100 -6.48 5.68 -16.79
N ASN A 101 -5.57 6.36 -16.11
CA ASN A 101 -4.48 7.12 -16.75
C ASN A 101 -3.30 6.23 -17.17
N TYR A 102 -3.18 5.04 -16.58
CA TYR A 102 -2.02 4.14 -16.74
C TYR A 102 -2.42 2.68 -17.00
N THR A 103 -3.54 2.46 -17.71
CA THR A 103 -4.11 1.13 -17.99
C THR A 103 -3.08 0.12 -18.50
N ASP A 104 -2.24 0.52 -19.46
CA ASP A 104 -1.24 -0.38 -20.08
C ASP A 104 -0.01 -0.66 -19.21
N LYS A 105 0.05 -0.08 -18.01
CA LYS A 105 1.16 -0.27 -17.08
C LYS A 105 0.76 -1.04 -15.84
N ILE A 106 -0.53 -1.24 -15.59
CA ILE A 106 -1.04 -1.87 -14.37
C ILE A 106 -1.48 -3.29 -14.68
N ASN A 107 -1.13 -4.24 -13.80
CA ASN A 107 -1.66 -5.60 -13.89
C ASN A 107 -2.99 -5.69 -13.13
N TYR A 108 -2.95 -5.37 -11.84
CA TYR A 108 -4.08 -5.29 -10.93
C TYR A 108 -3.77 -4.28 -9.82
N ASN A 109 -4.80 -3.91 -9.06
CA ASN A 109 -4.66 -3.07 -7.87
C ASN A 109 -4.78 -3.93 -6.60
N ILE A 110 -4.16 -3.51 -5.50
CA ILE A 110 -4.38 -4.12 -4.18
C ILE A 110 -4.92 -3.05 -3.22
N ILE A 111 -5.96 -3.41 -2.47
CA ILE A 111 -6.43 -2.67 -1.32
C ILE A 111 -6.26 -3.56 -0.11
N VAL A 112 -5.37 -3.14 0.80
CA VAL A 112 -5.16 -3.82 2.07
C VAL A 112 -6.27 -3.40 3.03
N THR A 113 -7.04 -4.36 3.53
CA THR A 113 -8.25 -4.12 4.32
C THR A 113 -8.12 -4.63 5.75
N LEU A 114 -9.12 -4.35 6.59
CA LEU A 114 -9.21 -4.98 7.91
C LEU A 114 -9.54 -6.48 7.78
N ASP A 115 -10.62 -6.81 7.09
CA ASP A 115 -11.21 -8.15 7.06
C ASP A 115 -11.85 -8.54 5.71
N LYS A 116 -11.87 -7.65 4.72
CA LYS A 116 -12.49 -7.89 3.42
C LYS A 116 -11.53 -8.62 2.46
N LEU A 117 -11.90 -9.84 2.06
CA LEU A 117 -11.28 -10.60 0.97
C LEU A 117 -12.22 -10.65 -0.24
N ASP A 118 -11.83 -10.07 -1.37
CA ASP A 118 -12.69 -9.89 -2.54
C ASP A 118 -11.86 -9.61 -3.81
N PHE A 119 -12.45 -9.77 -4.99
CA PHE A 119 -11.88 -9.31 -6.25
C PHE A 119 -12.96 -8.69 -7.14
N GLN A 120 -12.80 -7.39 -7.44
CA GLN A 120 -13.72 -6.66 -8.30
C GLN A 120 -13.00 -5.52 -9.01
N SER A 121 -13.43 -5.20 -10.25
CA SER A 121 -12.85 -4.09 -11.03
C SER A 121 -11.31 -4.12 -11.10
N ASN A 122 -10.74 -5.30 -11.39
CA ASN A 122 -9.29 -5.52 -11.43
C ASN A 122 -8.56 -5.11 -10.14
N THR A 123 -9.22 -5.29 -8.99
CA THR A 123 -8.72 -4.87 -7.68
C THR A 123 -8.94 -5.99 -6.67
N TYR A 124 -7.86 -6.47 -6.07
CA TYR A 124 -7.89 -7.37 -4.94
C TYR A 124 -8.11 -6.58 -3.65
N PHE A 125 -9.07 -7.02 -2.84
CA PHE A 125 -9.19 -6.61 -1.45
C PHE A 125 -8.57 -7.73 -0.62
N ILE A 126 -7.56 -7.41 0.17
CA ILE A 126 -6.78 -8.40 0.92
C ILE A 126 -6.77 -7.98 2.39
N PRO A 127 -7.33 -8.77 3.31
CA PRO A 127 -7.18 -8.52 4.74
C PRO A 127 -5.70 -8.41 5.09
N VAL A 128 -5.32 -7.43 5.92
CA VAL A 128 -3.90 -7.16 6.22
C VAL A 128 -3.17 -8.39 6.77
N VAL A 129 -3.87 -9.21 7.55
CA VAL A 129 -3.34 -10.46 8.12
C VAL A 129 -2.96 -11.50 7.06
N LEU A 130 -3.50 -11.38 5.85
CA LEU A 130 -3.20 -12.24 4.72
C LEU A 130 -2.09 -11.70 3.80
N LEU A 131 -1.68 -10.45 3.97
CA LEU A 131 -0.63 -9.84 3.15
C LEU A 131 0.66 -10.69 3.10
N PRO A 132 1.14 -11.29 4.21
CA PRO A 132 2.35 -12.13 4.18
C PRO A 132 2.31 -13.37 3.27
N PHE A 133 1.10 -13.78 2.89
CA PHE A 133 0.87 -14.96 2.06
C PHE A 133 0.66 -14.59 0.58
N VAL A 134 0.56 -13.30 0.26
CA VAL A 134 0.49 -12.84 -1.13
C VAL A 134 1.81 -13.16 -1.82
N ARG A 135 1.71 -13.73 -3.02
CA ARG A 135 2.85 -14.01 -3.88
C ARG A 135 2.72 -13.12 -5.10
N PHE A 136 3.77 -12.32 -5.33
CA PHE A 136 3.92 -11.53 -6.54
C PHE A 136 4.73 -12.34 -7.54
N ASP A 137 4.42 -12.16 -8.83
CA ASP A 137 5.04 -12.90 -9.92
C ASP A 137 6.37 -12.25 -10.30
N LYS A 138 7.30 -12.17 -9.33
CA LYS A 138 8.60 -11.48 -9.44
C LYS A 138 9.31 -11.67 -10.78
#